data_AF-A0AAE3EWL4-F1
#
_entry.id   AF-A0AAE3EWL4-F1
#
_cell.length_a   1.000
_cell.length_b   1.000
_cell.length_c   1.000
_cell.angle_alpha   90.00
_cell.angle_beta   90.00
_cell.angle_gamma   90.00
#
_symmetry.space_group_name_H-M   'P 1'
#
loop_
_entity.id
_entity.type
_entity.pdbx_description
1 polymer ?
#
loop_
_entity_poly.entity_id
_entity_poly.type
_entity_poly.pdbx_seq_one_letter_code
_entity_poly.pdbx_strand_id
1 'polypeptide(L)'
;MKKTNKNSGFKVPEHYFEGVTHKILERIPPTSGSSNAKAFPKDEGFKVPEGYFENLNKKILERSDKREIKVVQLHPYRKIYYTATAVAAGLLLFFGLRLSLEKPPTFSDLASQDIENYFQINELDMSSYEIAEMFPIDQLEINDVLNDQIQDAAILDYLDNNTDDLEELNLNYNE
;
A
#
# COMPACT_ATOMS: atom_id res chain seq x y z
N MET A 1 -9.67 18.28 -19.81
CA MET A 1 -10.83 19.18 -19.64
C MET A 1 -12.11 18.41 -19.97
N LYS A 2 -13.07 18.33 -19.03
CA LYS A 2 -14.27 17.47 -19.14
C LYS A 2 -15.29 18.14 -20.08
N LYS A 3 -15.75 17.44 -21.12
CA LYS A 3 -16.75 17.94 -22.08
C LYS A 3 -18.08 18.17 -21.33
N THR A 4 -18.59 19.41 -21.34
CA THR A 4 -19.89 19.73 -20.76
C THR A 4 -21.01 19.13 -21.62
N ASN A 5 -21.95 18.45 -20.97
CA ASN A 5 -23.11 17.83 -21.61
C ASN A 5 -24.01 18.94 -22.20
N LYS A 6 -24.23 18.92 -23.52
CA LYS A 6 -25.03 19.91 -24.26
C LYS A 6 -26.54 19.83 -23.98
N ASN A 7 -26.98 18.90 -23.14
CA ASN A 7 -28.38 18.67 -22.82
C ASN A 7 -28.70 19.16 -21.40
N SER A 8 -28.29 20.37 -21.05
CA SER A 8 -28.80 21.01 -19.84
C SER A 8 -30.32 21.19 -20.02
N GLY A 9 -31.12 20.64 -19.11
CA GLY A 9 -32.59 20.67 -19.18
C GLY A 9 -33.22 22.07 -19.04
N PHE A 10 -32.42 23.13 -19.10
CA PHE A 10 -32.86 24.51 -19.02
C PHE A 10 -33.02 25.06 -20.44
N LYS A 11 -34.11 24.68 -21.11
CA LYS A 11 -34.54 25.31 -22.36
C LYS A 11 -35.62 26.35 -22.05
N VAL A 12 -35.40 27.59 -22.47
CA VAL A 12 -36.45 28.62 -22.44
C VAL A 12 -37.34 28.48 -23.68
N PRO A 13 -38.62 28.91 -23.62
CA PRO A 13 -39.48 28.95 -24.80
C PRO A 13 -38.87 29.78 -25.93
N GLU A 14 -39.22 29.43 -27.17
CA GLU A 14 -38.88 30.23 -28.35
C GLU A 14 -39.42 31.67 -28.17
N HIS A 15 -38.62 32.66 -28.52
CA HIS A 15 -38.93 34.09 -28.34
C HIS A 15 -39.17 34.55 -26.89
N TYR A 16 -38.80 33.77 -25.85
CA TYR A 16 -38.99 34.16 -24.44
C TYR A 16 -38.41 35.54 -24.12
N PHE A 17 -37.23 35.86 -24.64
CA PHE A 17 -36.56 37.14 -24.40
C PHE A 17 -37.01 38.26 -25.33
N GLU A 18 -37.74 37.96 -26.40
CA GLU A 18 -38.24 38.95 -27.33
C GLU A 18 -39.39 39.73 -26.66
N GLY A 19 -39.15 41.02 -26.42
CA GLY A 19 -40.12 41.90 -25.77
C GLY A 19 -40.13 41.85 -24.25
N VAL A 20 -39.26 41.08 -23.58
CA VAL A 20 -39.13 41.12 -22.10
C VAL A 20 -38.71 42.51 -21.64
N THR A 21 -37.71 43.10 -22.31
CA THR A 21 -37.26 44.46 -22.03
C THR A 21 -38.41 45.46 -22.19
N HIS A 22 -39.20 45.34 -23.25
CA HIS A 22 -40.36 46.21 -23.48
C HIS A 22 -41.42 46.06 -22.38
N LYS A 23 -41.76 44.82 -22.01
CA LYS A 23 -42.74 44.51 -20.96
C LYS A 23 -42.29 45.02 -19.58
N ILE A 24 -40.98 44.97 -19.28
CA ILE A 24 -40.43 45.51 -18.04
C ILE A 24 -40.50 47.03 -18.06
N LEU A 25 -40.05 47.67 -19.14
CA LEU A 25 -40.08 49.12 -19.29
C LEU A 25 -41.50 49.69 -19.28
N GLU A 26 -42.47 48.97 -19.83
CA GLU A 26 -43.89 49.35 -19.81
C GLU A 26 -44.51 49.28 -18.40
N ARG A 27 -43.96 48.44 -17.52
CA ARG A 27 -44.41 48.28 -16.13
C ARG A 27 -43.66 49.18 -15.14
N ILE A 28 -42.57 49.82 -15.54
CA ILE A 28 -41.85 50.79 -14.72
C ILE A 28 -42.52 52.14 -14.93
N PRO A 29 -43.15 52.75 -13.91
CA PRO A 29 -43.66 54.10 -14.06
C PRO A 29 -42.49 55.04 -14.32
N PRO A 30 -42.67 56.06 -15.17
CA PRO A 30 -41.64 57.04 -15.43
C PRO A 30 -41.29 57.72 -14.11
N THR A 31 -40.03 57.62 -13.69
CA THR A 31 -39.47 58.34 -12.53
C THR A 31 -39.43 59.86 -12.72
N SER A 32 -40.01 60.36 -13.82
CA SER A 32 -40.01 61.75 -14.25
C SER A 32 -41.31 62.05 -15.00
N GLY A 33 -42.32 62.51 -14.28
CA GLY A 33 -43.32 63.49 -14.74
C GLY A 33 -44.21 63.20 -15.97
N SER A 34 -44.21 62.00 -16.56
CA SER A 34 -45.04 61.71 -17.72
C SER A 34 -46.44 61.22 -17.32
N SER A 35 -47.44 62.03 -17.65
CA SER A 35 -48.82 62.04 -17.16
C SER A 35 -49.76 60.93 -17.68
N ASN A 36 -49.23 59.87 -18.30
CA ASN A 36 -50.05 58.81 -18.90
C ASN A 36 -49.73 57.37 -18.42
N ALA A 37 -48.90 57.20 -17.39
CA ALA A 37 -48.72 55.88 -16.78
C ALA A 37 -49.80 55.66 -15.70
N LYS A 38 -50.49 54.51 -15.74
CA LYS A 38 -51.32 54.04 -14.62
C LYS A 38 -50.42 54.05 -13.37
N ALA A 39 -50.66 55.02 -12.47
CA ALA A 39 -49.93 55.09 -11.21
C ALA A 39 -50.08 53.74 -10.50
N PHE A 40 -48.98 53.22 -9.94
CA PHE A 40 -49.07 52.06 -9.08
C PHE A 40 -50.15 52.31 -8.04
N PRO A 41 -51.12 51.40 -7.88
CA PRO A 41 -52.12 51.54 -6.83
C PRO A 41 -51.39 51.64 -5.49
N LYS A 42 -51.63 52.75 -4.79
CA LYS A 42 -50.96 53.09 -3.51
C LYS A 42 -51.13 51.98 -2.45
N ASP A 43 -52.10 51.10 -2.66
CA ASP A 43 -52.48 50.01 -1.77
C ASP A 43 -51.92 48.63 -2.14
N GLU A 44 -51.28 48.45 -3.30
CA GLU A 44 -50.70 47.15 -3.74
C GLU A 44 -49.19 47.05 -3.45
N GLY A 45 -48.76 47.59 -2.32
CA GLY A 45 -47.43 47.33 -1.78
C GLY A 45 -47.39 46.03 -0.96
N PHE A 46 -46.19 45.53 -0.69
CA PHE A 46 -45.99 44.52 0.33
C PHE A 46 -46.31 45.13 1.70
N LYS A 47 -47.53 44.91 2.19
CA LYS A 47 -47.93 45.26 3.56
C LYS A 47 -47.37 44.19 4.50
N VAL A 48 -46.62 44.62 5.52
CA VAL A 48 -46.22 43.72 6.59
C VAL A 48 -47.44 43.37 7.44
N PRO A 49 -47.54 42.14 7.98
CA PRO A 49 -48.59 41.79 8.92
C PRO A 49 -48.60 42.74 10.12
N GLU A 50 -49.80 42.96 10.67
CA GLU A 50 -49.97 43.76 11.88
C GLU A 50 -49.09 43.21 13.03
N GLY A 51 -48.34 44.08 13.70
CA GLY A 51 -47.44 43.70 14.77
C GLY A 51 -46.22 42.86 14.35
N TYR A 52 -45.83 42.85 13.06
CA TYR A 52 -44.63 42.15 12.59
C TYR A 52 -43.37 42.60 13.35
N PHE A 53 -43.11 43.90 13.40
CA PHE A 53 -41.91 44.45 14.04
C PHE A 53 -41.97 44.34 15.57
N GLU A 54 -43.15 44.46 16.16
CA GLU A 54 -43.37 44.29 17.60
C GLU A 54 -43.06 42.86 18.08
N ASN A 55 -43.47 41.85 17.30
CA ASN A 55 -43.26 40.44 17.64
C ASN A 55 -41.94 39.86 17.13
N LEU A 56 -41.22 40.58 16.25
CA LEU A 56 -39.97 40.11 15.66
C LEU A 56 -38.92 39.81 16.72
N ASN A 57 -38.70 40.77 17.62
CA ASN A 57 -37.72 40.64 18.70
C ASN A 57 -38.05 39.47 19.62
N LYS A 58 -39.33 39.30 19.98
CA LYS A 58 -39.80 38.18 20.82
C LYS A 58 -39.56 36.84 20.13
N LYS A 59 -39.90 36.71 18.84
CA LYS A 59 -39.68 35.48 18.07
C LYS A 59 -38.20 35.14 17.88
N ILE A 60 -37.33 36.14 17.75
CA ILE A 60 -35.88 35.92 17.67
C ILE A 60 -35.36 35.40 19.01
N LEU A 61 -35.79 36.00 20.12
CA LEU A 61 -35.37 35.59 21.46
C LEU A 61 -35.86 34.17 21.80
N GLU A 62 -37.14 33.85 21.54
CA GLU A 62 -37.72 32.51 21.73
C GLU A 62 -37.02 31.42 20.88
N ARG A 63 -36.48 31.79 19.71
CA ARG A 63 -35.70 30.86 18.87
C ARG A 63 -34.21 30.83 19.24
N SER A 64 -33.73 31.85 19.95
CA SER A 64 -32.36 31.97 20.42
C SER A 64 -32.15 31.34 21.80
N ASP A 65 -33.21 30.94 22.51
CA ASP A 65 -33.09 30.06 23.66
C ASP A 65 -32.43 28.77 23.21
N LYS A 66 -31.15 28.68 23.62
CA LYS A 66 -30.21 27.65 23.24
C LYS A 66 -30.80 26.31 23.68
N ARG A 67 -31.33 25.54 22.73
CA ARG A 67 -31.44 24.09 22.93
C ARG A 67 -30.05 23.62 23.31
N GLU A 68 -29.91 23.04 24.50
CA GLU A 68 -28.67 22.39 24.92
C GLU A 68 -28.45 21.18 23.99
N ILE A 69 -27.86 21.44 22.84
CA ILE A 69 -27.37 20.40 21.95
C ILE A 69 -26.31 19.63 22.72
N LYS A 70 -26.55 18.33 22.93
CA LYS A 70 -25.63 17.42 23.57
C LYS A 70 -24.31 17.40 22.80
N VAL A 71 -23.34 18.18 23.25
CA VAL A 71 -21.99 18.19 22.69
C VAL A 71 -21.25 16.94 23.16
N VAL A 72 -20.79 16.12 22.21
CA VAL A 72 -19.92 14.98 22.51
C VAL A 72 -18.48 15.47 22.44
N GLN A 73 -17.76 15.39 23.56
CA GLN A 73 -16.35 15.77 23.62
C GLN A 73 -15.48 14.67 23.01
N LEU A 74 -14.69 15.02 21.99
CA LEU A 74 -13.72 14.10 21.36
C LEU A 74 -12.47 14.02 22.23
N HIS A 75 -12.21 12.85 22.80
CA HIS A 75 -11.00 12.60 23.59
C HIS A 75 -9.86 12.14 22.65
N PRO A 76 -8.68 12.78 22.66
CA PRO A 76 -7.59 12.40 21.80
C PRO A 76 -6.90 11.12 22.32
N TYR A 77 -7.11 10.00 21.63
CA TYR A 77 -6.54 8.69 21.95
C TYR A 77 -5.04 8.55 21.59
N ARG A 78 -4.24 9.61 21.79
CA ARG A 78 -2.81 9.61 21.44
C ARG A 78 -2.02 8.49 22.14
N LYS A 79 -2.41 8.14 23.37
CA LYS A 79 -1.77 7.04 24.12
C LYS A 79 -2.07 5.65 23.52
N ILE A 80 -3.22 5.48 22.88
CA ILE A 80 -3.61 4.20 22.25
C ILE A 80 -2.73 3.91 21.03
N TYR A 81 -2.32 4.95 20.30
CA TYR A 81 -1.38 4.78 19.18
C TYR A 81 -0.04 4.22 19.64
N TYR A 82 0.55 4.77 20.70
CA TYR A 82 1.83 4.27 21.23
C TYR A 82 1.74 2.83 21.74
N THR A 83 0.64 2.48 22.44
CA THR A 83 0.43 1.11 22.91
C THR A 83 0.19 0.15 21.75
N ALA A 84 -0.58 0.55 20.74
CA ALA A 84 -0.85 -0.27 19.56
C ALA A 84 0.43 -0.52 18.75
N THR A 85 1.30 0.49 18.59
CA THR A 85 2.60 0.32 17.92
C THR A 85 3.53 -0.61 18.69
N ALA A 86 3.56 -0.53 20.03
CA ALA A 86 4.39 -1.42 20.85
C ALA A 86 3.92 -2.88 20.77
N VAL A 87 2.60 -3.11 20.80
CA VAL A 87 2.02 -4.45 20.63
C VAL A 87 2.28 -5.00 19.23
N ALA A 88 2.09 -4.19 18.19
CA ALA A 88 2.37 -4.60 16.81
C ALA A 88 3.85 -4.95 16.59
N ALA A 89 4.77 -4.15 17.11
CA ALA A 89 6.21 -4.44 17.06
C ALA A 89 6.56 -5.72 17.83
N GLY A 90 5.96 -5.94 18.99
CA GLY A 90 6.13 -7.17 19.76
C GLY A 90 5.64 -8.41 19.02
N LEU A 91 4.48 -8.33 18.34
CA LEU A 91 3.96 -9.40 17.50
C LEU A 91 4.87 -9.64 16.28
N LEU A 92 5.33 -8.59 15.60
CA LEU A 92 6.26 -8.73 14.48
C LEU A 92 7.57 -9.40 14.90
N LEU A 93 8.13 -9.04 16.05
CA LEU A 93 9.31 -9.71 16.59
C LEU A 93 9.01 -11.15 16.98
N PHE A 94 7.89 -11.42 17.65
CA PHE A 94 7.51 -12.77 18.06
C PHE A 94 7.32 -13.70 16.87
N PHE A 95 6.57 -13.28 15.84
CA PHE A 95 6.37 -14.08 14.64
C PHE A 95 7.62 -14.12 13.75
N GLY A 96 8.36 -13.01 13.62
CA GLY A 96 9.59 -12.95 12.84
C GLY A 96 10.70 -13.87 13.38
N LEU A 97 10.91 -13.87 14.71
CA LEU A 97 11.88 -14.77 15.34
C LEU A 97 11.44 -16.23 15.30
N ARG A 98 10.12 -16.50 15.33
CA ARG A 98 9.58 -17.86 15.20
C ARG A 98 9.64 -18.41 13.77
N LEU A 99 9.67 -17.55 12.77
CA LEU A 99 9.74 -17.94 11.36
C LEU A 99 11.19 -18.18 10.90
N SER A 100 12.18 -17.55 11.53
CA SER A 100 13.62 -17.80 11.33
C SER A 100 14.17 -18.87 12.28
N LEU A 101 13.55 -20.05 12.30
CA LEU A 101 14.20 -21.26 12.82
C LEU A 101 14.78 -22.03 11.63
N GLU A 102 15.91 -21.56 11.11
CA GLU A 102 16.74 -22.42 10.26
C GLU A 102 17.21 -23.62 11.10
N LYS A 103 17.26 -24.80 10.47
CA LYS A 103 17.78 -25.99 11.14
C LYS A 103 19.22 -25.69 11.56
N PRO A 104 19.64 -26.06 12.80
CA PRO A 104 21.03 -25.92 13.17
C PRO A 104 21.88 -26.69 12.16
N PRO A 105 23.00 -26.13 11.68
CA PRO A 105 23.86 -26.80 10.70
C PRO A 105 24.30 -28.13 11.27
N THR A 106 24.12 -29.18 10.47
CA THR A 106 24.51 -30.54 10.82
C THR A 106 25.86 -30.86 10.22
N PHE A 107 26.54 -31.90 10.73
CA PHE A 107 27.79 -32.39 10.13
C PHE A 107 27.63 -32.76 8.65
N SER A 108 26.43 -33.15 8.22
CA SER A 108 26.16 -33.41 6.80
C SER A 108 26.25 -32.14 5.95
N ASP A 109 25.81 -31.00 6.47
CA ASP A 109 25.86 -29.72 5.75
C ASP A 109 27.32 -29.27 5.58
N LEU A 110 28.15 -29.49 6.61
CA LEU A 110 29.60 -29.23 6.55
C LEU A 110 30.28 -30.14 5.51
N ALA A 111 30.01 -31.44 5.54
CA ALA A 111 30.60 -32.37 4.59
C ALA A 111 30.24 -32.04 3.13
N SER A 112 28.99 -31.63 2.87
CA SER A 112 28.58 -31.17 1.54
C SER A 112 29.29 -29.88 1.13
N GLN A 113 29.47 -28.94 2.06
CA GLN A 113 30.19 -27.70 1.81
C GLN A 113 31.69 -27.93 1.52
N ASP A 114 32.32 -28.85 2.24
CA ASP A 114 33.73 -29.19 2.03
C ASP A 114 33.96 -29.81 0.63
N ILE A 115 33.06 -30.70 0.20
CA ILE A 115 33.11 -31.30 -1.15
C ILE A 115 32.93 -30.22 -2.23
N GLU A 116 31.97 -29.31 -2.07
CA GLU A 116 31.75 -28.19 -3.00
C GLU A 116 32.99 -27.29 -3.08
N ASN A 117 33.59 -26.96 -1.92
CA ASN A 117 34.78 -26.13 -1.84
C ASN A 117 36.00 -26.81 -2.49
N TYR A 118 36.15 -28.13 -2.31
CA TYR A 118 37.22 -28.90 -2.97
C TYR A 118 37.15 -28.79 -4.49
N PHE A 119 35.95 -28.88 -5.09
CA PHE A 119 35.79 -28.73 -6.54
C PHE A 119 36.10 -27.31 -7.03
N GLN A 120 35.71 -26.28 -6.27
CA GLN A 120 36.03 -24.89 -6.59
C GLN A 120 37.53 -24.58 -6.55
N ILE A 121 38.25 -25.09 -5.54
CA ILE A 121 39.70 -24.88 -5.40
C ILE A 121 40.48 -25.59 -6.49
N ASN A 122 40.06 -26.78 -6.90
CA ASN A 122 40.73 -27.58 -7.93
C ASN A 122 40.30 -27.21 -9.36
N GLU A 123 39.71 -26.02 -9.57
CA GLU A 123 39.26 -25.47 -10.88
C GLU A 123 38.37 -26.41 -11.70
N LEU A 124 37.66 -27.33 -11.04
CA LEU A 124 36.62 -28.13 -11.68
C LEU A 124 35.35 -27.26 -11.73
N ASP A 125 35.27 -26.37 -12.73
CA ASP A 125 34.10 -25.51 -13.02
C ASP A 125 32.92 -26.33 -13.59
N MET A 126 32.62 -27.47 -12.95
CA MET A 126 31.55 -28.37 -13.33
C MET A 126 30.53 -28.40 -12.21
N SER A 127 29.28 -28.07 -12.54
CA SER A 127 28.18 -28.24 -11.62
C SER A 127 27.91 -29.73 -11.35
N SER A 128 27.28 -30.04 -10.21
CA SER A 128 26.84 -31.41 -9.88
C SER A 128 25.96 -32.05 -10.97
N TYR A 129 25.23 -31.23 -11.73
CA TYR A 129 24.43 -31.69 -12.88
C TYR A 129 25.29 -32.06 -14.09
N GLU A 130 26.31 -31.27 -14.41
CA GLU A 130 27.26 -31.57 -15.49
C GLU A 130 28.08 -32.82 -15.18
N ILE A 131 28.49 -33.00 -13.91
CA ILE A 131 29.16 -34.24 -13.46
C ILE A 131 28.21 -35.44 -13.64
N ALA A 132 26.95 -35.32 -13.24
CA ALA A 132 25.97 -36.40 -13.39
C ALA A 132 25.66 -36.74 -14.85
N GLU A 133 25.82 -35.79 -15.78
CA GLU A 133 25.65 -36.02 -17.22
C GLU A 133 26.88 -36.72 -17.84
N MET A 134 28.07 -36.45 -17.33
CA MET A 134 29.31 -37.09 -17.80
C MET A 134 29.45 -38.54 -17.35
N PHE A 135 28.86 -38.91 -16.21
CA PHE A 135 28.84 -40.29 -15.73
C PHE A 135 27.53 -40.96 -16.15
N PRO A 136 27.53 -41.93 -17.09
CA PRO A 136 26.34 -42.67 -17.45
C PRO A 136 25.99 -43.66 -16.32
N ILE A 137 25.37 -43.15 -15.24
CA ILE A 137 24.96 -43.92 -14.06
C ILE A 137 24.10 -45.14 -14.46
N ASP A 138 23.30 -45.00 -15.52
CA ASP A 138 22.44 -46.05 -16.07
C ASP A 138 23.20 -47.22 -16.73
N GLN A 139 24.48 -47.02 -17.05
CA GLN A 139 25.35 -48.02 -17.72
C GLN A 139 26.48 -48.51 -16.82
N LEU A 140 26.61 -47.96 -15.60
CA LEU A 140 27.63 -48.36 -14.63
C LEU A 140 27.16 -49.60 -13.87
N GLU A 141 27.74 -50.76 -14.18
CA GLU A 141 27.61 -51.93 -13.31
C GLU A 141 28.49 -51.74 -12.07
N ILE A 142 27.96 -52.06 -10.89
CA ILE A 142 28.70 -51.97 -9.61
C ILE A 142 30.04 -52.72 -9.68
N ASN A 143 30.12 -53.78 -10.50
CA ASN A 143 31.35 -54.53 -10.71
C ASN A 143 32.41 -53.76 -11.50
N ASP A 144 32.06 -52.84 -12.38
CA ASP A 144 33.04 -52.05 -13.16
C ASP A 144 33.76 -51.03 -12.27
N VAL A 145 33.03 -50.40 -11.33
CA VAL A 145 33.62 -49.48 -10.34
C VAL A 145 34.45 -50.22 -9.29
N LEU A 146 34.05 -51.44 -8.92
CA LEU A 146 34.77 -52.26 -7.94
C LEU A 146 35.98 -53.01 -8.54
N ASN A 147 35.96 -53.32 -9.84
CA ASN A 147 37.05 -54.02 -10.53
C ASN A 147 38.02 -53.09 -11.26
N ASP A 148 37.73 -51.78 -11.37
CA ASP A 148 38.77 -50.82 -11.75
C ASP A 148 39.76 -50.74 -10.58
N GLN A 149 40.75 -51.63 -10.62
CA GLN A 149 41.75 -51.76 -9.59
C GLN A 149 42.65 -50.53 -9.67
N ILE A 150 42.31 -49.50 -8.89
CA ILE A 150 43.25 -48.42 -8.59
C ILE A 150 44.52 -49.11 -8.08
N GLN A 151 45.60 -48.96 -8.82
CA GLN A 151 46.84 -49.66 -8.50
C GLN A 151 47.37 -49.15 -7.15
N ASP A 152 47.73 -50.05 -6.25
CA ASP A 152 48.27 -49.70 -4.93
C ASP A 152 49.45 -48.71 -5.04
N ALA A 153 50.25 -48.83 -6.10
CA ALA A 153 51.36 -47.91 -6.39
C ALA A 153 50.90 -46.46 -6.66
N ALA A 154 49.77 -46.28 -7.35
CA ALA A 154 49.20 -44.95 -7.61
C ALA A 154 48.61 -44.34 -6.33
N ILE A 155 48.02 -45.17 -5.47
CA ILE A 155 47.55 -44.74 -4.14
C ILE A 155 48.74 -44.31 -3.28
N LEU A 156 49.81 -45.11 -3.24
CA LEU A 156 51.01 -44.80 -2.49
C LEU A 156 51.69 -43.51 -2.99
N ASP A 157 51.81 -43.33 -4.30
CA ASP A 157 52.38 -42.13 -4.91
C ASP A 157 51.53 -40.88 -4.60
N TYR A 158 50.21 -40.99 -4.67
CA TYR A 158 49.31 -39.89 -4.29
C TYR A 158 49.46 -39.52 -2.81
N LEU A 159 49.49 -40.52 -1.91
CA LEU A 159 49.65 -40.29 -0.48
C LEU A 159 51.01 -39.67 -0.15
N ASP A 160 52.09 -40.13 -0.78
CA ASP A 160 53.44 -39.57 -0.57
C ASP A 160 53.50 -38.10 -1.01
N ASN A 161 52.95 -37.77 -2.18
CA ASN A 161 52.95 -36.41 -2.71
C ASN A 161 52.03 -35.42 -1.97
N ASN A 162 51.04 -35.90 -1.21
CA ASN A 162 50.09 -35.06 -0.46
C ASN A 162 50.23 -35.22 1.06
N THR A 163 51.33 -35.82 1.54
CA THR A 163 51.53 -36.08 2.98
C THR A 163 51.48 -34.79 3.80
N ASP A 164 52.07 -33.69 3.31
CA ASP A 164 52.10 -32.40 4.01
C ASP A 164 50.69 -31.82 4.24
N ASP A 165 49.79 -31.92 3.26
CA ASP A 165 48.41 -31.45 3.35
C ASP A 165 47.56 -32.34 4.27
N LEU A 166 47.84 -33.65 4.29
CA LEU A 166 47.15 -34.61 5.16
C LEU A 166 47.58 -34.48 6.62
N GLU A 167 48.81 -34.04 6.90
CA GLU A 167 49.26 -33.73 8.27
C GLU A 167 48.47 -32.57 8.90
N GLU A 168 48.00 -31.61 8.09
CA GLU A 168 47.18 -30.48 8.57
C GLU A 168 45.77 -30.93 9.02
N LEU A 169 45.26 -32.01 8.42
CA LEU A 169 44.02 -32.70 8.81
C LEU A 169 44.19 -33.61 10.04
N ASN A 170 45.41 -33.91 10.45
CA ASN A 170 45.68 -34.61 11.70
C ASN A 170 45.49 -33.62 12.86
N LEU A 171 44.22 -33.39 13.21
CA LEU A 171 43.81 -32.64 14.39
C LEU A 171 44.36 -33.36 15.62
N ASN A 172 45.54 -32.94 16.08
CA ASN A 172 46.07 -33.29 17.40
C ASN A 172 45.03 -32.89 18.44
N TYR A 173 44.17 -33.83 18.83
CA TYR A 173 43.39 -33.76 20.04
C TYR A 173 44.35 -33.92 21.21
N ASN A 174 45.00 -32.83 21.57
CA ASN A 174 45.60 -32.69 22.89
C ASN A 174 44.45 -32.48 23.89
N GLU A 175 44.40 -33.35 24.90
CA GLU A 175 43.50 -33.25 26.08
C GLU A 175 43.52 -31.87 26.75
#